data_AF-A0A7X8IZ56-F1
#
_entry.id   AF-A0A7X8IZ56-F1
#
_cell.length_a   1.000
_cell.length_b   1.000
_cell.length_c   1.000
_cell.angle_alpha   90.00
_cell.angle_beta   90.00
_cell.angle_gamma   90.00
#
_symmetry.space_group_name_H-M   'P 1'
#
loop_
_entity.id
_entity.type
_entity.pdbx_description
1 polymer ?
#
loop_
_entity_poly.entity_id
_entity_poly.type
_entity_poly.pdbx_seq_one_letter_code
_entity_poly.pdbx_strand_id
1 'polypeptide(L)'
;MARRKRVYSRRRRINYGRVALLIALLLVIVLLVVNVFSKNRYVSHIEEALEQELTLMTGSISTVSKVDATIYENDGIKYTNQHENIKRLMTYNSSLSEDMDKVNDVKTLLENLPNAEKTEAIAELSPKDDGYYWIEADIFTKDRVLIFRVENEYNFDLYYDMENEAIYVKEKYYDEFSQKYNKVKFQGYKATDEFIDTLNNILK
;
A
#
# COMPACT_ATOMS: atom_id res chain seq x y z
N MET A 1 -16.79 -62.92 -51.17
CA MET A 1 -17.66 -61.88 -50.55
C MET A 1 -16.88 -61.16 -49.46
N ALA A 2 -16.55 -59.88 -49.66
CA ALA A 2 -15.81 -59.09 -48.67
C ALA A 2 -16.77 -58.57 -47.58
N ARG A 3 -16.54 -58.95 -46.31
CA ARG A 3 -17.30 -58.43 -45.16
C ARG A 3 -16.91 -56.97 -44.89
N ARG A 4 -17.85 -56.04 -45.06
CA ARG A 4 -17.70 -54.63 -44.60
C ARG A 4 -17.59 -54.62 -43.07
N LYS A 5 -16.42 -54.28 -42.53
CA LYS A 5 -16.26 -53.96 -41.11
C LYS A 5 -16.92 -52.60 -40.85
N ARG A 6 -18.01 -52.60 -40.07
CA ARG A 6 -18.61 -51.36 -39.54
C ARG A 6 -17.67 -50.74 -38.52
N VAL A 7 -17.18 -49.54 -38.79
CA VAL A 7 -16.39 -48.75 -37.85
C VAL A 7 -17.37 -48.15 -36.83
N TYR A 8 -17.43 -48.74 -35.63
CA TYR A 8 -18.15 -48.14 -34.50
C TYR A 8 -17.37 -46.91 -34.01
N SER A 9 -17.89 -45.71 -34.28
CA SER A 9 -17.40 -44.49 -33.64
C SER A 9 -17.82 -44.51 -32.16
N ARG A 10 -16.91 -44.86 -31.24
CA ARG A 10 -17.13 -44.68 -29.80
C ARG A 10 -17.26 -43.19 -29.50
N ARG A 11 -18.46 -42.70 -29.20
CA ARG A 11 -18.66 -41.38 -28.58
C ARG A 11 -17.94 -41.38 -27.23
N ARG A 12 -16.84 -40.62 -27.10
CA ARG A 12 -16.14 -40.42 -25.84
C ARG A 12 -17.11 -39.76 -24.86
N ARG A 13 -17.47 -40.46 -23.78
CA ARG A 13 -18.20 -39.86 -22.65
C ARG A 13 -17.20 -39.01 -21.87
N ILE A 14 -17.41 -37.70 -21.87
CA ILE A 14 -16.62 -36.77 -21.07
C ILE A 14 -16.94 -37.06 -19.60
N ASN A 15 -15.90 -37.24 -18.79
CA ASN A 15 -16.08 -37.45 -17.35
C ASN A 15 -16.20 -36.08 -16.68
N TYR A 16 -17.44 -35.61 -16.56
CA TYR A 16 -17.77 -34.30 -15.97
C TYR A 16 -17.20 -34.10 -14.56
N GLY A 17 -17.01 -35.18 -13.79
CA GLY A 17 -16.37 -35.10 -12.46
C GLY A 17 -14.90 -34.68 -12.54
N ARG A 18 -14.15 -35.17 -13.54
CA ARG A 18 -12.74 -34.76 -13.75
C ARG A 18 -12.65 -33.33 -14.28
N VAL A 19 -13.60 -32.91 -15.11
CA VAL A 19 -13.66 -31.54 -15.62
C VAL A 19 -13.98 -30.56 -14.49
N ALA A 20 -14.93 -30.88 -13.62
CA ALA A 20 -15.27 -30.05 -12.46
C ALA A 20 -14.07 -29.89 -11.49
N LEU A 21 -13.30 -30.96 -11.25
CA LEU A 21 -12.11 -30.93 -10.40
C LEU A 21 -11.01 -30.04 -10.98
N LEU A 22 -10.79 -30.08 -12.30
CA LEU A 22 -9.84 -29.18 -12.98
C LEU A 22 -10.28 -27.71 -12.89
N ILE A 23 -11.57 -27.42 -13.01
CA ILE A 23 -12.09 -26.05 -12.85
C ILE A 23 -11.90 -25.58 -11.40
N ALA A 24 -12.20 -26.41 -10.41
CA ALA A 24 -12.00 -26.07 -9.00
C ALA A 24 -10.52 -25.81 -8.69
N LEU A 25 -9.61 -26.63 -9.22
CA LEU A 25 -8.17 -26.40 -9.09
C LEU A 25 -7.76 -25.05 -9.70
N LEU A 26 -8.28 -24.74 -10.89
CA LEU A 26 -7.99 -23.48 -11.58
C LEU A 26 -8.51 -22.27 -10.78
N LEU A 27 -9.70 -22.36 -10.19
CA LEU A 27 -10.24 -21.32 -9.29
C LEU A 27 -9.34 -21.11 -8.06
N VAL A 28 -8.85 -22.18 -7.45
CA VAL A 28 -7.91 -22.09 -6.31
C VAL A 28 -6.62 -21.40 -6.72
N ILE A 29 -6.06 -21.72 -7.90
CA ILE A 29 -4.86 -21.06 -8.42
C ILE A 29 -5.12 -19.57 -8.64
N VAL A 30 -6.24 -19.20 -9.27
CA VAL A 30 -6.61 -17.79 -9.46
C VAL A 30 -6.76 -17.06 -8.12
N LEU A 31 -7.41 -17.69 -7.13
CA LEU A 31 -7.55 -17.13 -5.78
C LEU A 31 -6.20 -16.90 -5.11
N LEU A 32 -5.29 -17.87 -5.18
CA LEU A 32 -3.93 -17.73 -4.63
C LEU A 32 -3.16 -16.60 -5.32
N VAL A 33 -3.25 -16.50 -6.65
CA VAL A 33 -2.59 -15.45 -7.43
C VAL A 33 -3.14 -14.07 -7.07
N VAL A 34 -4.47 -13.91 -6.98
CA VAL A 34 -5.11 -12.65 -6.56
C VAL A 34 -4.69 -12.28 -5.15
N ASN A 35 -4.61 -13.25 -4.23
CA ASN A 35 -4.24 -13.02 -2.84
C ASN A 35 -2.76 -12.58 -2.68
N VAL A 36 -1.86 -13.11 -3.52
CA VAL A 36 -0.47 -12.63 -3.57
C VAL A 36 -0.39 -11.21 -4.12
N PHE A 37 -1.13 -10.89 -5.18
CA PHE A 37 -1.13 -9.53 -5.75
C PHE A 37 -1.84 -8.50 -4.87
N SER A 38 -2.79 -8.90 -4.02
CA SER A 38 -3.43 -7.98 -3.06
C SER A 38 -2.52 -7.62 -1.89
N LYS A 39 -1.58 -8.49 -1.50
CA LYS A 39 -0.67 -8.25 -0.36
C LYS A 39 0.35 -7.14 -0.59
N ASN A 40 0.77 -6.90 -1.83
CA ASN A 40 1.78 -5.87 -2.12
C ASN A 40 1.19 -4.46 -2.25
N ARG A 41 -0.10 -4.28 -1.93
CA ARG A 41 -0.72 -2.95 -1.96
C ARG A 41 -0.21 -2.16 -0.78
N TYR A 42 0.03 -0.88 -1.00
CA TYR A 42 0.50 0.01 0.04
C TYR A 42 -0.43 0.05 1.25
N VAL A 43 -1.73 0.16 0.99
CA VAL A 43 -2.77 0.22 2.01
C VAL A 43 -2.88 -1.06 2.84
N SER A 44 -2.63 -2.25 2.27
CA SER A 44 -2.69 -3.49 3.06
C SER A 44 -1.56 -3.59 4.09
N HIS A 45 -0.41 -2.96 3.82
CA HIS A 45 0.67 -2.89 4.81
C HIS A 45 0.38 -1.88 5.92
N ILE A 46 -0.42 -0.84 5.66
CA ILE A 46 -0.92 0.04 6.72
C ILE A 46 -1.82 -0.76 7.67
N GLU A 47 -2.78 -1.52 7.14
CA GLU A 47 -3.64 -2.39 7.95
C GLU A 47 -2.79 -3.39 8.77
N GLU A 48 -1.85 -4.08 8.13
CA GLU A 48 -0.94 -5.02 8.78
C GLU A 48 -0.13 -4.39 9.92
N ALA A 49 0.42 -3.19 9.70
CA ALA A 49 1.20 -2.47 10.71
C ALA A 49 0.33 -2.04 11.90
N LEU A 50 -0.92 -1.62 11.65
CA LEU A 50 -1.81 -1.14 12.69
C LEU A 50 -2.52 -2.25 13.49
N GLU A 51 -2.66 -3.45 12.91
CA GLU A 51 -3.18 -4.64 13.60
C GLU A 51 -2.16 -5.29 14.55
N GLN A 52 -0.87 -5.05 14.34
CA GLN A 52 0.22 -5.63 15.14
C GLN A 52 0.51 -4.84 16.43
N GLU A 53 1.28 -5.43 17.35
CA GLU A 53 1.73 -4.76 18.57
C GLU A 53 2.75 -3.66 18.22
N LEU A 54 2.29 -2.41 18.17
CA LEU A 54 3.14 -1.23 17.94
C LEU A 54 4.15 -1.06 19.08
N THR A 55 5.43 -1.02 18.74
CA THR A 55 6.52 -0.75 19.70
C THR A 55 7.00 0.69 19.62
N LEU A 56 7.05 1.26 18.42
CA LEU A 56 7.47 2.63 18.18
C LEU A 56 6.74 3.17 16.95
N MET A 57 6.31 4.43 17.03
CA MET A 57 5.83 5.19 15.90
C MET A 57 6.48 6.57 15.93
N THR A 58 7.17 6.93 14.86
CA THR A 58 7.84 8.22 14.68
C THR A 58 7.51 8.80 13.34
N GLY A 59 7.66 10.12 13.20
CA GLY A 59 7.44 10.74 11.91
C GLY A 59 7.23 12.23 11.97
N SER A 60 6.73 12.77 10.85
CA SER A 60 6.52 14.19 10.68
C SER A 60 5.33 14.50 9.78
N ILE A 61 4.76 15.69 9.97
CA ILE A 61 3.88 16.30 8.96
C ILE A 61 4.58 17.55 8.46
N SER A 62 4.75 17.63 7.14
CA SER A 62 5.41 18.72 6.45
C SER A 62 4.56 19.22 5.29
N THR A 63 4.72 20.49 4.91
CA THR A 63 4.29 20.94 3.58
C THR A 63 5.40 20.68 2.57
N VAL A 64 5.02 20.28 1.37
CA VAL A 64 5.95 20.08 0.25
C VAL A 64 5.34 20.63 -1.03
N SER A 65 6.19 21.11 -1.94
CA SER A 65 5.75 21.69 -3.20
C SER A 65 5.84 20.73 -4.39
N LYS A 66 6.73 19.76 -4.30
CA LYS A 66 6.95 18.75 -5.32
C LYS A 66 7.29 17.45 -4.64
N VAL A 67 6.70 16.37 -5.16
CA VAL A 67 6.92 15.01 -4.68
C VAL A 67 7.52 14.21 -5.82
N ASP A 68 8.69 13.63 -5.58
CA ASP A 68 9.33 12.68 -6.47
C ASP A 68 9.47 11.34 -5.76
N ALA A 69 8.63 10.36 -6.11
CA ALA A 69 8.69 9.00 -5.58
C ALA A 69 9.57 8.06 -6.43
N THR A 70 10.44 8.62 -7.28
CA THR A 70 11.40 7.83 -8.04
C THR A 70 12.39 7.19 -7.08
N ILE A 71 12.57 5.87 -7.22
CA ILE A 71 13.62 5.17 -6.48
C ILE A 71 14.95 5.40 -7.20
N TYR A 72 15.89 6.06 -6.55
CA TYR A 72 17.27 6.23 -7.02
C TYR A 72 18.17 5.20 -6.35
N GLU A 73 18.97 4.48 -7.13
CA GLU A 73 20.03 3.63 -6.58
C GLU A 73 21.39 4.22 -6.98
N ASN A 74 22.26 4.44 -6.01
CA ASN A 74 23.64 4.85 -6.23
C ASN A 74 24.57 4.00 -5.34
N ASP A 75 25.55 3.33 -5.95
CA ASP A 75 26.50 2.45 -5.25
C ASP A 75 25.85 1.41 -4.31
N GLY A 76 24.67 0.89 -4.68
CA GLY A 76 23.90 -0.08 -3.89
C GLY A 76 23.05 0.53 -2.76
N ILE A 77 23.07 1.86 -2.59
CA ILE A 77 22.21 2.59 -1.66
C ILE A 77 20.95 3.05 -2.41
N LYS A 78 19.78 2.66 -1.91
CA LYS A 78 18.47 3.04 -2.47
C LYS A 78 17.89 4.25 -1.74
N TYR A 79 17.44 5.25 -2.50
CA TYR A 79 16.72 6.44 -2.05
C TYR A 79 15.35 6.42 -2.70
N THR A 80 14.27 6.58 -1.95
CA THR A 80 12.92 6.23 -2.44
C THR A 80 11.99 7.43 -2.60
N ASN A 81 12.34 8.61 -2.05
CA ASN A 81 11.59 9.86 -2.23
C ASN A 81 12.52 11.09 -2.22
N GLN A 82 12.22 12.10 -3.04
CA GLN A 82 12.77 13.44 -2.95
C GLN A 82 11.63 14.46 -2.96
N HIS A 83 11.76 15.53 -2.17
CA HIS A 83 10.76 16.59 -2.09
C HIS A 83 11.42 17.96 -2.18
N GLU A 84 10.69 18.94 -2.73
CA GLU A 84 11.14 20.33 -2.80
C GLU A 84 10.33 21.23 -1.85
N ASN A 85 11.00 22.23 -1.27
CA ASN A 85 10.45 23.23 -0.36
C ASN A 85 9.78 22.65 0.90
N ILE A 86 10.41 21.66 1.53
CA ILE A 86 9.92 21.02 2.75
C ILE A 86 9.84 22.06 3.89
N LYS A 87 8.64 22.29 4.43
CA LYS A 87 8.45 23.02 5.70
C LYS A 87 7.76 22.12 6.71
N ARG A 88 8.51 21.71 7.72
CA ARG A 88 8.03 20.83 8.78
C ARG A 88 7.08 21.57 9.73
N LEU A 89 5.88 21.02 9.90
CA LEU A 89 4.84 21.57 10.76
C LEU A 89 4.83 20.91 12.13
N MET A 90 5.01 19.58 12.16
CA MET A 90 5.08 18.82 13.40
C MET A 90 6.03 17.64 13.30
N THR A 91 6.44 17.13 14.45
CA THR A 91 7.02 15.80 14.63
C THR A 91 6.28 15.08 15.74
N TYR A 92 6.34 13.76 15.72
CA TYR A 92 5.81 12.93 16.78
C TYR A 92 6.72 11.72 17.03
N ASN A 93 6.78 11.28 18.28
CA ASN A 93 7.50 10.08 18.69
C ASN A 93 6.77 9.39 19.85
N SER A 94 6.31 8.16 19.64
CA SER A 94 5.58 7.40 20.67
C SER A 94 6.41 7.01 21.89
N SER A 95 7.73 7.21 21.85
CA SER A 95 8.59 7.10 23.04
C SER A 95 8.44 8.29 24.00
N LEU A 96 7.85 9.39 23.54
CA LEU A 96 7.62 10.61 24.33
C LEU A 96 6.15 10.70 24.72
N SER A 97 5.88 10.70 26.03
CA SER A 97 4.50 10.73 26.54
C SER A 97 3.71 11.98 26.09
N GLU A 98 4.40 13.10 25.89
CA GLU A 98 3.83 14.36 25.41
C GLU A 98 3.41 14.35 23.94
N ASP A 99 3.91 13.38 23.16
CA ASP A 99 3.56 13.22 21.74
C ASP A 99 2.47 12.16 21.52
N MET A 100 1.98 11.50 22.56
CA MET A 100 1.02 10.40 22.42
C MET A 100 -0.29 10.81 21.74
N ASP A 101 -0.78 12.01 22.00
CA ASP A 101 -1.97 12.54 21.33
C ASP A 101 -1.72 12.67 19.81
N LYS A 102 -0.58 13.26 19.43
CA LYS A 102 -0.16 13.38 18.01
C LYS A 102 -0.02 12.03 17.33
N VAL A 103 0.56 11.05 18.04
CA VAL A 103 0.71 9.66 17.54
C VAL A 103 -0.66 9.05 17.29
N ASN A 104 -1.62 9.22 18.21
CA ASN A 104 -2.99 8.72 18.04
C ASN A 104 -3.72 9.42 16.89
N ASP A 105 -3.53 10.72 16.72
CA ASP A 105 -4.14 11.46 15.62
C ASP A 105 -3.60 10.98 14.26
N VAL A 106 -2.29 10.79 14.13
CA VAL A 106 -1.70 10.26 12.89
C VAL A 106 -2.11 8.80 12.65
N LYS A 107 -2.21 7.99 13.71
CA LYS A 107 -2.78 6.65 13.62
C LYS A 107 -4.20 6.69 13.05
N THR A 108 -5.03 7.61 13.51
CA THR A 108 -6.40 7.82 13.01
C THR A 108 -6.40 8.19 11.52
N LEU A 109 -5.47 9.04 11.06
CA LEU A 109 -5.30 9.34 9.64
C LEU A 109 -4.98 8.09 8.81
N LEU A 110 -4.09 7.23 9.30
CA LEU A 110 -3.72 5.99 8.64
C LEU A 110 -4.87 4.98 8.60
N GLU A 111 -5.65 4.86 9.68
CA GLU A 111 -6.83 3.97 9.78
C GLU A 111 -7.96 4.38 8.82
N ASN A 112 -8.05 5.66 8.47
CA ASN A 112 -9.04 6.17 7.53
C ASN A 112 -8.74 5.79 6.08
N LEU A 113 -7.46 5.61 5.72
CA LEU A 113 -7.05 5.40 4.33
C LEU A 113 -7.59 4.08 3.71
N PRO A 114 -7.58 2.92 4.39
CA PRO A 114 -8.14 1.69 3.84
C PRO A 114 -9.62 1.74 3.47
N ASN A 115 -10.39 2.58 4.17
CA ASN A 115 -11.82 2.77 3.94
C ASN A 115 -12.15 3.88 2.94
N ALA A 116 -11.15 4.65 2.52
CA ALA A 116 -11.34 5.77 1.61
C ALA A 116 -11.72 5.30 0.19
N GLU A 117 -12.54 6.10 -0.50
CA GLU A 117 -12.94 5.80 -1.87
C GLU A 117 -11.72 5.90 -2.80
N LYS A 118 -11.33 4.77 -3.39
CA LYS A 118 -10.20 4.68 -4.32
C LYS A 118 -10.51 5.45 -5.60
N THR A 119 -9.61 6.35 -6.00
CA THR A 119 -9.71 7.13 -7.24
C THR A 119 -8.69 6.63 -8.28
N GLU A 120 -8.30 7.49 -9.22
CA GLU A 120 -7.36 7.11 -10.29
C GLU A 120 -5.92 6.94 -9.78
N ALA A 121 -5.18 6.07 -10.46
CA ALA A 121 -3.74 5.95 -10.27
C ALA A 121 -3.02 6.88 -11.24
N ILE A 122 -2.14 7.73 -10.72
CA ILE A 122 -1.40 8.73 -11.49
C ILE A 122 0.09 8.40 -11.48
N ALA A 123 0.79 8.76 -12.55
CA ALA A 123 2.23 8.48 -12.64
C ALA A 123 3.05 9.38 -11.71
N GLU A 124 2.68 10.66 -11.62
CA GLU A 124 3.42 11.70 -10.91
C GLU A 124 2.44 12.71 -10.32
N LEU A 125 2.78 13.28 -9.17
CA LEU A 125 2.04 14.40 -8.57
C LEU A 125 2.47 15.71 -9.24
N SER A 126 1.50 16.55 -9.62
CA SER A 126 1.79 17.86 -10.19
C SER A 126 2.51 18.75 -9.16
N PRO A 127 3.56 19.49 -9.52
CA PRO A 127 4.12 20.48 -8.62
C PRO A 127 3.07 21.55 -8.24
N LYS A 128 3.03 21.94 -6.97
CA LYS A 128 2.13 22.96 -6.42
C LYS A 128 2.87 23.75 -5.34
N ASP A 129 2.76 25.07 -5.30
CA ASP A 129 3.39 25.83 -4.20
C ASP A 129 2.69 25.52 -2.86
N ASP A 130 3.44 24.96 -1.89
CA ASP A 130 2.94 24.48 -0.59
C ASP A 130 1.63 23.66 -0.71
N GLY A 131 1.44 22.89 -1.79
CA GLY A 131 0.15 22.30 -2.12
C GLY A 131 -0.15 20.93 -1.51
N TYR A 132 0.85 20.29 -0.90
CA TYR A 132 0.68 18.98 -0.27
C TYR A 132 1.06 18.99 1.21
N TYR A 133 0.25 18.35 2.04
CA TYR A 133 0.72 17.83 3.32
C TYR A 133 1.34 16.46 3.10
N TRP A 134 2.63 16.34 3.37
CA TRP A 134 3.35 15.07 3.44
C TRP A 134 3.33 14.58 4.88
N ILE A 135 2.70 13.43 5.08
CA ILE A 135 2.62 12.72 6.36
C ILE A 135 3.56 11.52 6.25
N GLU A 136 4.66 11.58 6.99
CA GLU A 136 5.68 10.55 7.09
C GLU A 136 5.48 9.78 8.39
N ALA A 137 5.34 8.47 8.34
CA ALA A 137 5.15 7.61 9.50
C ALA A 137 6.02 6.34 9.43
N ASP A 138 6.99 6.26 10.33
CA ASP A 138 7.80 5.07 10.57
C ASP A 138 7.21 4.30 11.75
N ILE A 139 6.80 3.07 11.49
CA ILE A 139 6.11 2.20 12.43
C ILE A 139 6.93 0.94 12.64
N PHE A 140 7.29 0.69 13.90
CA PHE A 140 7.92 -0.53 14.33
C PHE A 140 6.89 -1.38 15.08
N THR A 141 6.79 -2.64 14.69
CA THR A 141 5.86 -3.59 15.30
C THR A 141 6.58 -4.83 15.77
N LYS A 142 5.98 -5.53 16.73
CA LYS A 142 6.35 -6.90 17.08
C LYS A 142 5.33 -7.86 16.52
N ASP A 143 5.81 -8.74 15.65
CA ASP A 143 5.06 -9.91 15.24
C ASP A 143 5.57 -11.17 15.96
N ARG A 144 4.66 -12.10 16.21
CA ARG A 144 4.97 -13.43 16.77
C ARG A 144 4.74 -14.49 15.72
N VAL A 145 5.80 -14.88 15.04
CA VAL A 145 5.78 -16.06 14.17
C VAL A 145 6.25 -17.27 14.98
N LEU A 146 5.29 -18.14 15.33
CA LEU A 146 5.48 -19.31 16.20
C LEU A 146 6.02 -18.93 17.59
N ILE A 147 7.34 -19.10 17.81
CA ILE A 147 8.04 -18.80 19.07
C ILE A 147 9.04 -17.65 18.93
N PHE A 148 9.23 -17.12 17.71
CA PHE A 148 10.16 -16.03 17.45
C PHE A 148 9.41 -14.70 17.50
N ARG A 149 10.01 -13.73 18.19
CA ARG A 149 9.61 -12.32 18.08
C ARG A 149 10.39 -11.73 16.92
N VAL A 150 9.67 -11.28 15.91
CA VAL A 150 10.24 -10.56 14.77
C VAL A 150 9.82 -9.11 14.94
N GLU A 151 10.79 -8.19 14.84
CA GLU A 151 10.48 -6.77 14.73
C GLU A 151 10.36 -6.44 13.24
N ASN A 152 9.23 -5.87 12.86
CA ASN A 152 8.99 -5.39 11.49
C ASN A 152 9.05 -3.87 11.50
N GLU A 153 9.62 -3.31 10.44
CA GLU A 153 9.68 -1.88 10.20
C GLU A 153 8.82 -1.55 8.98
N TYR A 154 7.95 -0.56 9.15
CA TYR A 154 7.14 -0.01 8.08
C TYR A 154 7.36 1.50 7.94
N ASN A 155 7.59 1.98 6.72
CA ASN A 155 7.84 3.39 6.42
C ASN A 155 6.76 3.87 5.44
N PHE A 156 5.91 4.77 5.90
CA PHE A 156 4.77 5.27 5.14
C PHE A 156 4.90 6.76 4.81
N ASP A 157 4.83 7.08 3.52
CA ASP A 157 4.56 8.41 2.97
C ASP A 157 3.11 8.53 2.46
N LEU A 158 2.36 9.49 3.00
CA LEU A 158 1.06 9.91 2.47
C LEU A 158 1.14 11.36 2.02
N TYR A 159 0.51 11.69 0.90
CA TYR A 159 0.49 13.04 0.34
C TYR A 159 -0.96 13.50 0.19
N TYR A 160 -1.40 14.40 1.05
CA TYR A 160 -2.72 15.02 0.95
C TYR A 160 -2.64 16.31 0.12
N ASP A 161 -3.34 16.34 -1.01
CA ASP A 161 -3.51 17.50 -1.87
C ASP A 161 -4.56 18.44 -1.29
N MET A 162 -4.13 19.62 -0.84
CA MET A 162 -4.98 20.59 -0.13
C MET A 162 -6.07 21.19 -1.02
N GLU A 163 -5.85 21.26 -2.33
CA GLU A 163 -6.77 21.89 -3.28
C GLU A 163 -7.86 20.92 -3.72
N ASN A 164 -7.48 19.66 -3.94
CA ASN A 164 -8.37 18.65 -4.49
C ASN A 164 -8.96 17.68 -3.44
N GLU A 165 -8.56 17.84 -2.17
CA GLU A 165 -8.96 16.96 -1.05
C GLU A 165 -8.72 15.48 -1.38
N ALA A 166 -7.56 15.20 -1.97
CA ALA A 166 -7.17 13.89 -2.45
C ALA A 166 -5.93 13.39 -1.72
N ILE A 167 -5.94 12.13 -1.29
CA ILE A 167 -4.81 11.47 -0.63
C ILE A 167 -4.11 10.61 -1.67
N TYR A 168 -2.80 10.73 -1.76
CA TYR A 168 -1.96 9.95 -2.65
C TYR A 168 -0.94 9.16 -1.84
N VAL A 169 -0.82 7.88 -2.17
CA VAL A 169 0.22 6.98 -1.65
C VAL A 169 0.84 6.22 -2.80
N LYS A 170 1.99 5.60 -2.61
CA LYS A 170 2.54 4.67 -3.61
C LYS A 170 1.52 3.57 -3.89
N GLU A 171 1.39 3.11 -5.13
CA GLU A 171 0.48 2.02 -5.49
C GLU A 171 0.90 0.70 -4.79
N LYS A 172 2.21 0.50 -4.67
CA LYS A 172 2.85 -0.66 -4.05
C LYS A 172 3.79 -0.22 -2.93
N TYR A 173 3.89 -1.05 -1.91
CA TYR A 173 4.76 -0.79 -0.76
C TYR A 173 6.24 -1.05 -1.09
N TYR A 174 6.53 -2.19 -1.72
CA TYR A 174 7.85 -2.51 -2.29
C TYR A 174 7.74 -2.86 -3.77
N ASP A 175 8.78 -2.53 -4.55
CA ASP A 175 8.93 -2.96 -5.93
C ASP A 175 10.07 -3.97 -6.05
N GLU A 176 9.72 -5.26 -5.99
CA GLU A 176 10.68 -6.39 -5.96
C GLU A 176 11.47 -6.57 -7.27
N PHE A 177 11.15 -5.82 -8.35
CA PHE A 177 11.61 -6.14 -9.70
C PHE A 177 12.53 -5.11 -10.39
N SER A 178 12.95 -4.01 -9.75
CA SER A 178 13.73 -2.99 -10.47
C SER A 178 15.01 -2.55 -9.77
N GLN A 179 16.14 -2.94 -10.35
CA GLN A 179 17.49 -2.54 -9.94
C GLN A 179 17.96 -1.23 -10.64
N LYS A 180 17.06 -0.53 -11.35
CA LYS A 180 17.46 0.68 -12.11
C LYS A 180 16.27 1.62 -12.29
N TYR A 181 16.10 2.56 -11.36
CA TYR A 181 15.16 3.69 -11.43
C TYR A 181 13.74 3.32 -11.86
N ASN A 182 12.89 2.90 -10.92
CA ASN A 182 11.47 2.75 -11.21
C ASN A 182 10.66 3.92 -10.62
N LYS A 183 9.84 4.52 -11.47
CA LYS A 183 8.77 5.42 -11.05
C LYS A 183 7.62 4.55 -10.56
N VAL A 184 7.36 4.58 -9.25
CA VAL A 184 6.16 3.96 -8.68
C VAL A 184 5.01 4.93 -8.89
N LYS A 185 3.89 4.45 -9.47
CA LYS A 185 2.68 5.26 -9.60
C LYS A 185 2.13 5.58 -8.21
N PHE A 186 1.43 6.70 -8.11
CA PHE A 186 0.60 6.99 -6.96
C PHE A 186 -0.79 6.43 -7.17
N GLN A 187 -1.35 5.86 -6.12
CA GLN A 187 -2.75 5.56 -6.03
C GLN A 187 -3.45 6.69 -5.28
N GLY A 188 -4.45 7.32 -5.92
CA GLY A 188 -5.30 8.32 -5.30
C GLY A 188 -6.45 7.71 -4.50
N TYR A 189 -6.87 8.43 -3.48
CA TYR A 189 -8.05 8.20 -2.66
C TYR A 189 -8.74 9.54 -2.39
N LYS A 190 -10.07 9.55 -2.33
CA LYS A 190 -10.81 10.72 -1.88
C LYS A 190 -10.68 10.82 -0.36
N ALA A 191 -10.29 11.98 0.16
CA ALA A 191 -10.23 12.18 1.60
C ALA A 191 -11.63 12.08 2.22
N THR A 192 -11.71 11.40 3.37
CA THR A 192 -12.94 11.36 4.16
C THR A 192 -13.05 12.63 5.01
N ASP A 193 -14.27 12.99 5.40
CA ASP A 193 -14.49 14.12 6.31
C ASP A 193 -13.69 13.92 7.62
N GLU A 194 -13.65 12.69 8.13
CA GLU A 194 -12.87 12.33 9.32
C GLU A 194 -11.36 12.54 9.13
N PHE A 195 -10.81 12.18 7.95
CA PHE A 195 -9.41 12.43 7.62
C PHE A 195 -9.10 13.93 7.63
N ILE A 196 -9.96 14.73 6.97
CA ILE A 196 -9.80 16.19 6.87
C ILE A 196 -9.91 16.84 8.25
N ASP A 197 -10.90 16.45 9.05
CA ASP A 197 -11.12 16.99 10.39
C ASP A 197 -9.94 16.65 11.33
N THR A 198 -9.46 15.42 11.28
CA THR A 198 -8.30 14.97 12.07
C THR A 198 -7.06 15.78 11.68
N LEU A 199 -6.78 15.89 10.38
CA LEU A 199 -5.61 16.64 9.90
C LEU A 199 -5.69 18.12 10.29
N ASN A 200 -6.87 18.73 10.16
CA ASN A 200 -7.07 20.12 10.57
C ASN A 200 -6.93 20.32 12.08
N ASN A 201 -7.30 19.34 12.90
CA ASN A 201 -7.13 19.42 14.35
C ASN A 201 -5.65 19.31 14.76
N ILE A 202 -4.89 18.45 14.08
CA ILE A 202 -3.45 18.34 14.28
C ILE A 202 -2.71 19.64 13.96
N LEU A 203 -3.16 20.36 12.92
CA LEU A 203 -2.47 21.54 12.37
C LEU A 203 -2.93 22.88 12.99
N LYS A 204 -3.89 22.87 13.92
CA LYS A 204 -4.35 24.06 14.66
C LYS A 204 -3.43 24.39 15.84
#